data_AF-A0AAW8KNB2-F1
#
_entry.id   AF-A0AAW8KNB2-F1
#
_cell.length_a   1.000
_cell.length_b   1.000
_cell.length_c   1.000
_cell.angle_alpha   90.00
_cell.angle_beta   90.00
_cell.angle_gamma   90.00
#
_symmetry.space_group_name_H-M   'P 1'
#
loop_
_entity.id
_entity.type
_entity.pdbx_description
1 polymer ?
#
loop_
_entity_poly.entity_id
_entity_poly.type
_entity_poly.pdbx_seq_one_letter_code
_entity_poly.pdbx_strand_id
1 'polypeptide(L)'
;GMIAVYRKMAQKMPDNGLQILMFTHQSGAIWADMANIIWASGLQVTAAWYVVTETDSALRGGSNVKGTIILILRKRHQNLETFRDDLGWEIEEAVKEQVESLIGLDKKVRAQGTEGLYTDADLQMAGYAAALKVLTAYSRIDGKDMVTEAEAPRKKGKKTFVDELIDFAVQTAVQFLVPVGFEKGEWQKLQAVERFYLKMLEP
;
A
#
# COMPACT_ATOMS: atom_id res chain seq x y z
N GLY A 1 -17.73 -14.55 6.61
CA GLY A 1 -16.83 -13.79 5.71
C GLY A 1 -15.71 -13.15 6.49
N MET A 2 -14.66 -12.69 5.81
CA MET A 2 -13.45 -12.13 6.46
C MET A 2 -13.76 -11.01 7.46
N ILE A 3 -14.65 -10.07 7.11
CA ILE A 3 -15.12 -9.00 8.00
C ILE A 3 -15.59 -9.53 9.37
N ALA A 4 -16.45 -10.55 9.37
CA ALA A 4 -16.99 -11.11 10.60
C ALA A 4 -15.91 -11.72 11.50
N VAL A 5 -14.90 -12.34 10.89
CA VAL A 5 -13.77 -12.96 11.60
C VAL A 5 -12.91 -11.87 12.25
N TYR A 6 -12.45 -10.88 11.47
CA TYR A 6 -11.63 -9.78 11.98
C TYR A 6 -12.35 -8.94 13.03
N ARG A 7 -13.65 -8.65 12.82
CA ARG A 7 -14.49 -7.98 13.81
C ARG A 7 -14.59 -8.77 15.11
N LYS A 8 -14.78 -10.10 15.03
CA LYS A 8 -14.86 -10.94 16.22
C LYS A 8 -13.54 -10.99 16.98
N MET A 9 -12.41 -11.09 16.26
CA MET A 9 -11.08 -11.01 16.85
C MET A 9 -10.86 -9.66 17.52
N ALA A 10 -11.23 -8.55 16.87
CA ALA A 10 -11.14 -7.21 17.44
C ALA A 10 -11.97 -7.07 18.73
N GLN A 11 -13.20 -7.59 18.76
CA GLN A 11 -14.05 -7.60 19.96
C GLN A 11 -13.47 -8.39 21.13
N LYS A 12 -12.66 -9.43 20.86
CA LYS A 12 -12.02 -10.27 21.88
C LYS A 12 -10.61 -9.79 22.25
N MET A 13 -10.10 -8.78 21.55
CA MET A 13 -8.80 -8.18 21.79
C MET A 13 -8.90 -7.05 22.83
N PRO A 14 -7.92 -6.87 23.73
CA PRO A 14 -7.87 -5.68 24.59
C PRO A 14 -7.67 -4.41 23.73
N ASP A 15 -7.91 -3.24 24.31
CA ASP A 15 -7.86 -1.98 23.56
C ASP A 15 -6.47 -1.61 23.05
N ASN A 16 -5.43 -2.03 23.76
CA ASN A 16 -4.03 -1.90 23.34
C ASN A 16 -3.51 -3.10 22.53
N GLY A 17 -4.36 -4.07 22.22
CA GLY A 17 -3.97 -5.28 21.50
C GLY A 17 -3.60 -5.04 20.05
N LEU A 18 -2.99 -6.06 19.45
CA LEU A 18 -2.44 -6.07 18.10
C LEU A 18 -2.96 -7.28 17.32
N GLN A 19 -3.23 -7.09 16.03
CA GLN A 19 -3.30 -8.19 15.07
C GLN A 19 -2.21 -7.98 14.03
N ILE A 20 -1.41 -9.02 13.79
CA ILE A 20 -0.33 -9.00 12.80
C ILE A 20 -0.82 -9.77 11.58
N LEU A 21 -0.87 -9.10 10.44
CA LEU A 21 -1.33 -9.69 9.18
C LEU A 21 -0.18 -9.68 8.17
N MET A 22 0.19 -10.87 7.70
CA MET A 22 1.08 -11.04 6.55
C MET A 22 0.25 -11.03 5.26
N PHE A 23 0.61 -10.19 4.31
CA PHE A 23 -0.16 -9.97 3.09
C PHE A 23 0.77 -9.77 1.88
N THR A 24 0.53 -10.55 0.83
CA THR A 24 1.38 -10.56 -0.38
C THR A 24 0.50 -10.61 -1.61
N HIS A 25 0.25 -9.45 -2.23
CA HIS A 25 -0.55 -9.37 -3.45
C HIS A 25 -0.21 -8.10 -4.24
N GLN A 26 -0.12 -8.17 -5.57
CA GLN A 26 0.16 -7.01 -6.44
C GLN A 26 -1.11 -6.26 -6.87
N SER A 27 -2.25 -6.94 -6.92
CA SER A 27 -3.51 -6.32 -7.40
C SER A 27 -4.06 -5.31 -6.39
N GLY A 28 -4.20 -4.05 -6.83
CA GLY A 28 -4.87 -2.99 -6.08
C GLY A 28 -6.30 -3.34 -5.65
N ALA A 29 -7.02 -4.16 -6.43
CA ALA A 29 -8.38 -4.59 -6.07
C ALA A 29 -8.42 -5.42 -4.78
N ILE A 30 -7.42 -6.29 -4.56
CA ILE A 30 -7.32 -7.09 -3.33
C ILE A 30 -6.87 -6.22 -2.15
N TRP A 31 -6.05 -5.19 -2.40
CA TRP A 31 -5.73 -4.17 -1.38
C TRP A 31 -6.95 -3.33 -1.00
N ALA A 32 -7.81 -2.97 -1.95
CA ALA A 32 -9.08 -2.30 -1.66
C ALA A 32 -10.03 -3.20 -0.85
N ASP A 33 -10.11 -4.50 -1.17
CA ASP A 33 -10.82 -5.46 -0.33
C ASP A 33 -10.26 -5.53 1.09
N MET A 34 -8.93 -5.49 1.24
CA MET A 34 -8.28 -5.45 2.55
C MET A 34 -8.64 -4.18 3.34
N ALA A 35 -8.64 -3.02 2.68
CA ALA A 35 -9.07 -1.76 3.29
C ALA A 35 -10.52 -1.86 3.80
N ASN A 36 -11.42 -2.41 2.99
CA ASN A 36 -12.81 -2.65 3.39
C ASN A 36 -12.90 -3.57 4.61
N ILE A 37 -12.15 -4.68 4.62
CA ILE A 37 -12.13 -5.61 5.76
C ILE A 37 -11.68 -4.91 7.04
N ILE A 38 -10.62 -4.10 6.97
CA ILE A 38 -10.04 -3.39 8.12
C ILE A 38 -11.01 -2.34 8.65
N TRP A 39 -11.56 -1.47 7.79
CA TRP A 39 -12.57 -0.47 8.19
C TRP A 39 -13.81 -1.12 8.78
N ALA A 40 -14.43 -2.06 8.07
CA ALA A 40 -15.63 -2.73 8.55
C ALA A 40 -15.38 -3.42 9.90
N SER A 41 -14.18 -3.93 10.13
CA SER A 41 -13.83 -4.58 11.40
C SER A 41 -13.55 -3.62 12.56
N GLY A 42 -13.61 -2.30 12.34
CA GLY A 42 -13.28 -1.28 13.34
C GLY A 42 -11.78 -1.19 13.65
N LEU A 43 -10.95 -1.68 12.73
CA LEU A 43 -9.50 -1.70 12.86
C LEU A 43 -8.88 -0.58 12.03
N GLN A 44 -7.59 -0.33 12.27
CA GLN A 44 -6.74 0.55 11.48
C GLN A 44 -5.33 -0.05 11.38
N VAL A 45 -4.64 0.22 10.27
CA VAL A 45 -3.21 -0.09 10.13
C VAL A 45 -2.41 1.01 10.82
N THR A 46 -1.53 0.63 11.73
CA THR A 46 -0.68 1.58 12.48
C THR A 46 0.79 1.49 12.12
N ALA A 47 1.21 0.37 11.55
CA ALA A 47 2.51 0.20 10.93
C ALA A 47 2.41 -0.82 9.80
N ALA A 48 3.29 -0.66 8.82
CA ALA A 48 3.45 -1.61 7.73
C ALA A 48 4.94 -1.76 7.42
N TRP A 49 5.39 -3.01 7.25
CA TRP A 49 6.77 -3.29 6.87
C TRP A 49 6.82 -4.26 5.71
N TYR A 50 7.65 -3.94 4.73
CA TYR A 50 7.98 -4.86 3.67
C TYR A 50 9.18 -5.72 4.10
N VAL A 51 9.02 -7.04 4.02
CA VAL A 51 10.07 -8.01 4.34
C VAL A 51 10.35 -8.84 3.10
N VAL A 52 11.60 -8.85 2.64
CA VAL A 52 12.05 -9.77 1.58
C VAL A 52 12.04 -11.17 2.18
N THR A 53 11.26 -12.07 1.58
CA THR A 53 11.06 -13.44 2.11
C THR A 53 11.60 -14.52 1.17
N GLU A 54 11.97 -14.19 -0.07
CA GLU A 54 12.57 -15.13 -1.01
C GLU A 54 14.01 -14.70 -1.39
N THR A 55 14.97 -15.62 -1.23
CA THR A 55 16.28 -15.59 -1.90
C THR A 55 16.13 -16.22 -3.28
N ASP A 56 16.70 -15.59 -4.32
CA ASP A 56 16.57 -16.02 -5.72
C ASP A 56 16.73 -17.54 -5.90
N SER A 57 15.65 -18.20 -6.32
CA SER A 57 15.73 -19.57 -6.82
C SER A 57 15.68 -19.51 -8.34
N ALA A 58 16.72 -20.04 -8.99
CA ALA A 58 16.86 -20.13 -10.45
C ALA A 58 15.73 -20.91 -11.17
N LEU A 59 14.75 -21.43 -10.43
CA LEU A 59 13.67 -22.30 -10.91
C LEU A 59 12.37 -21.56 -11.26
N ARG A 60 12.25 -20.24 -11.03
CA ARG A 60 11.02 -19.49 -11.32
C ARG A 60 11.30 -18.27 -12.19
N GLY A 61 11.25 -18.45 -13.50
CA GLY A 61 11.18 -17.34 -14.45
C GLY A 61 9.82 -16.65 -14.38
N GLY A 62 9.79 -15.40 -13.89
CA GLY A 62 8.60 -14.55 -13.87
C GLY A 62 8.70 -13.38 -12.88
N SER A 63 7.90 -12.32 -13.12
CA SER A 63 7.82 -11.07 -12.32
C SER A 63 7.14 -11.25 -10.95
N ASN A 64 7.53 -12.28 -10.21
CA ASN A 64 6.91 -12.62 -8.94
C ASN A 64 7.38 -11.69 -7.82
N VAL A 65 6.45 -11.36 -6.93
CA VAL A 65 6.74 -10.63 -5.70
C VAL A 65 7.76 -11.40 -4.86
N LYS A 66 8.84 -10.75 -4.43
CA LYS A 66 9.91 -11.40 -3.64
C LYS A 66 9.73 -11.27 -2.12
N GLY A 67 8.72 -10.53 -1.66
CA GLY A 67 8.51 -10.30 -0.24
C GLY A 67 7.06 -10.20 0.20
N THR A 68 6.90 -10.01 1.50
CA THR A 68 5.61 -9.99 2.18
C THR A 68 5.47 -8.68 2.93
N ILE A 69 4.28 -8.08 2.89
CA ILE A 69 3.94 -6.95 3.76
C ILE A 69 3.44 -7.50 5.10
N ILE A 70 4.00 -7.00 6.19
CA ILE A 70 3.51 -7.20 7.55
C ILE A 70 2.74 -5.95 7.95
N LEU A 71 1.43 -6.09 8.16
CA LEU A 71 0.54 -5.05 8.64
C LEU A 71 0.28 -5.21 10.14
N ILE A 72 0.40 -4.12 10.88
CA ILE A 72 0.08 -4.06 12.31
C ILE A 72 -1.26 -3.37 12.50
N LEU A 73 -2.28 -4.15 12.81
CA LEU A 73 -3.65 -3.68 13.00
C LEU A 73 -3.94 -3.42 14.48
N ARG A 74 -4.59 -2.29 14.75
CA ARG A 74 -5.10 -1.92 16.08
C ARG A 74 -6.57 -1.57 16.01
N LYS A 75 -7.27 -1.62 17.14
CA LYS A 75 -8.57 -0.97 17.25
C LYS A 75 -8.42 0.52 16.95
N ARG A 76 -9.43 1.06 16.29
CA ARG A 76 -9.53 2.51 16.10
C ARG A 76 -10.12 3.14 17.36
N HIS A 77 -9.39 4.08 17.94
CA HIS A 77 -9.79 4.77 19.17
C HIS A 77 -10.28 6.19 18.90
N GLN A 78 -9.93 6.76 17.74
CA GLN A 78 -10.27 8.12 17.36
C GLN A 78 -11.20 8.11 16.16
N ASN A 79 -12.16 9.03 16.17
CA ASN A 79 -13.06 9.27 15.04
C ASN A 79 -12.51 10.42 14.20
N LEU A 80 -11.38 10.20 13.54
CA LEU A 80 -10.79 11.18 12.65
C LEU A 80 -11.62 11.33 11.36
N GLU A 81 -11.65 12.55 10.84
CA GLU A 81 -12.35 12.95 9.62
C GLU A 81 -11.41 13.75 8.71
N THR A 82 -11.54 13.55 7.40
CA THR A 82 -10.75 14.27 6.38
C THR A 82 -11.56 14.41 5.08
N PHE A 83 -11.02 15.17 4.13
CA PHE A 83 -11.55 15.31 2.77
C PHE A 83 -10.60 14.66 1.77
N ARG A 84 -11.11 14.31 0.58
CA ARG A 84 -10.30 13.68 -0.48
C ARG A 84 -9.02 14.45 -0.81
N ASP A 85 -9.08 15.78 -0.86
CA ASP A 85 -7.95 16.60 -1.26
C ASP A 85 -6.81 16.49 -0.23
N ASP A 86 -7.11 16.71 1.05
CA ASP A 86 -6.14 16.57 2.15
C ASP A 86 -5.60 15.14 2.26
N LEU A 87 -6.49 14.16 2.14
CA LEU A 87 -6.14 12.74 2.15
C LEU A 87 -5.20 12.36 1.00
N GLY A 88 -5.38 12.97 -0.17
CA GLY A 88 -4.49 12.77 -1.32
C GLY A 88 -3.06 13.19 -1.00
N TRP A 89 -2.89 14.37 -0.38
CA TRP A 89 -1.59 14.86 0.06
C TRP A 89 -0.93 13.96 1.12
N GLU A 90 -1.69 13.53 2.13
CA GLU A 90 -1.17 12.64 3.18
C GLU A 90 -0.75 11.28 2.63
N ILE A 91 -1.53 10.72 1.69
CA ILE A 91 -1.18 9.47 0.99
C ILE A 91 0.10 9.67 0.20
N GLU A 92 0.21 10.76 -0.56
CA GLU A 92 1.41 11.06 -1.35
C GLU A 92 2.66 11.13 -0.48
N GLU A 93 2.59 11.88 0.63
CA GLU A 93 3.69 12.00 1.57
C GLU A 93 4.09 10.65 2.17
N ALA A 94 3.11 9.87 2.66
CA ALA A 94 3.38 8.58 3.27
C ALA A 94 3.95 7.56 2.27
N VAL A 95 3.45 7.55 1.03
CA VAL A 95 3.96 6.69 -0.05
C VAL A 95 5.39 7.09 -0.41
N LYS A 96 5.65 8.39 -0.56
CA LYS A 96 6.99 8.90 -0.85
C LYS A 96 7.99 8.51 0.23
N GLU A 97 7.67 8.75 1.50
CA GLU A 97 8.53 8.41 2.63
C GLU A 97 8.87 6.90 2.64
N GLN A 98 7.85 6.05 2.45
CA GLN A 98 8.03 4.61 2.43
C GLN A 98 8.91 4.13 1.27
N VAL A 99 8.67 4.63 0.06
CA VAL A 99 9.44 4.26 -1.14
C VAL A 99 10.88 4.77 -1.04
N GLU A 100 11.08 6.02 -0.60
CA GLU A 100 12.42 6.59 -0.42
C GLU A 100 13.24 5.84 0.64
N SER A 101 12.59 5.39 1.72
CA SER A 101 13.22 4.57 2.76
C SER A 101 13.73 3.23 2.20
N LEU A 102 12.90 2.53 1.41
CA LEU A 102 13.29 1.26 0.79
C LEU A 102 14.39 1.45 -0.27
N ILE A 103 14.29 2.46 -1.13
CA ILE A 103 15.35 2.78 -2.10
C ILE A 103 16.66 3.15 -1.39
N GLY A 104 16.58 3.91 -0.30
CA GLY A 104 17.74 4.26 0.52
C GLY A 104 18.42 3.03 1.13
N LEU A 105 17.62 2.06 1.57
CA LEU A 105 18.12 0.78 2.09
C LEU A 105 18.75 -0.07 0.98
N ASP A 106 18.12 -0.14 -0.20
CA ASP A 106 18.65 -0.84 -1.38
C ASP A 106 20.04 -0.31 -1.78
N LYS A 107 20.18 1.03 -1.86
CA LYS A 107 21.45 1.69 -2.17
C LYS A 107 22.56 1.34 -1.18
N LYS A 108 22.25 1.31 0.12
CA LYS A 108 23.22 0.93 1.16
C LYS A 108 23.67 -0.53 1.03
N VAL A 109 22.75 -1.43 0.67
CA VAL A 109 23.05 -2.85 0.49
C VAL A 109 23.85 -3.10 -0.79
N ARG A 110 23.52 -2.43 -1.89
CA ARG A 110 24.32 -2.46 -3.13
C ARG A 110 25.74 -1.93 -2.92
N ALA A 111 25.91 -0.89 -2.11
CA ALA A 111 27.23 -0.37 -1.74
C ALA A 111 28.10 -1.39 -0.99
N GLN A 112 27.50 -2.42 -0.39
CA GLN A 112 28.19 -3.54 0.25
C GLN A 112 28.51 -4.69 -0.72
N GLY A 113 28.29 -4.50 -2.04
CA GLY A 113 28.60 -5.49 -3.08
C GLY A 113 27.53 -6.59 -3.22
N THR A 114 26.35 -6.41 -2.64
CA THR A 114 25.23 -7.35 -2.75
C THR A 114 24.29 -6.92 -3.88
N GLU A 115 23.57 -7.86 -4.49
CA GLU A 115 22.49 -7.55 -5.43
C GLU A 115 21.37 -6.73 -4.75
N GLY A 116 20.58 -6.01 -5.56
CA GLY A 116 19.46 -5.21 -5.06
C GLY A 116 18.43 -6.06 -4.33
N LEU A 117 17.86 -5.52 -3.26
CA LEU A 117 16.89 -6.16 -2.37
C LEU A 117 15.44 -6.10 -2.88
N TYR A 118 15.10 -5.05 -3.63
CA TYR A 118 13.71 -4.75 -3.97
C TYR A 118 13.50 -4.69 -5.48
N THR A 119 12.42 -5.31 -5.93
CA THR A 119 11.88 -5.15 -7.29
C THR A 119 10.87 -4.01 -7.35
N ASP A 120 10.51 -3.56 -8.55
CA ASP A 120 9.45 -2.57 -8.75
C ASP A 120 8.11 -3.00 -8.13
N ALA A 121 7.78 -4.29 -8.19
CA ALA A 121 6.57 -4.83 -7.60
C ALA A 121 6.58 -4.72 -6.06
N ASP A 122 7.75 -4.88 -5.45
CA ASP A 122 7.92 -4.78 -4.01
C ASP A 122 7.74 -3.34 -3.51
N LEU A 123 8.31 -2.38 -4.25
CA LEU A 123 8.13 -0.96 -3.98
C LEU A 123 6.66 -0.53 -4.17
N GLN A 124 5.99 -1.07 -5.19
CA GLN A 124 4.55 -0.82 -5.42
C GLN A 124 3.71 -1.32 -4.23
N MET A 125 3.97 -2.53 -3.73
CA MET A 125 3.26 -3.05 -2.56
C MET A 125 3.53 -2.24 -1.29
N ALA A 126 4.76 -1.76 -1.10
CA ALA A 126 5.07 -0.87 0.00
C ALA A 126 4.28 0.45 -0.08
N GLY A 127 4.09 0.97 -1.29
CA GLY A 127 3.19 2.10 -1.55
C GLY A 127 1.75 1.82 -1.13
N TYR A 128 1.19 0.65 -1.47
CA TYR A 128 -0.15 0.26 -1.00
C TYR A 128 -0.25 0.19 0.51
N ALA A 129 0.75 -0.39 1.16
CA ALA A 129 0.76 -0.52 2.60
C ALA A 129 0.82 0.85 3.30
N ALA A 130 1.60 1.78 2.75
CA ALA A 130 1.67 3.16 3.22
C ALA A 130 0.32 3.89 3.06
N ALA A 131 -0.31 3.78 1.89
CA ALA A 131 -1.62 4.38 1.66
C ALA A 131 -2.70 3.77 2.57
N LEU A 132 -2.69 2.45 2.73
CA LEU A 132 -3.61 1.75 3.63
C LEU A 132 -3.49 2.24 5.08
N LYS A 133 -2.26 2.54 5.53
CA LYS A 133 -2.00 3.16 6.85
C LYS A 133 -2.73 4.51 7.00
N VAL A 134 -2.59 5.39 6.02
CA VAL A 134 -3.25 6.71 6.03
C VAL A 134 -4.77 6.56 5.95
N LEU A 135 -5.26 5.82 4.95
CA LEU A 135 -6.70 5.60 4.72
C LEU A 135 -7.40 5.08 5.96
N THR A 136 -6.86 4.01 6.55
CA THR A 136 -7.54 3.32 7.64
C THR A 136 -7.45 4.05 8.97
N ALA A 137 -6.71 5.15 9.08
CA ALA A 137 -6.76 6.04 10.25
C ALA A 137 -8.11 6.79 10.33
N TYR A 138 -8.68 7.18 9.18
CA TYR A 138 -9.88 8.00 9.11
C TYR A 138 -11.16 7.18 9.17
N SER A 139 -12.04 7.55 10.09
CA SER A 139 -13.38 6.96 10.27
C SER A 139 -14.40 7.58 9.32
N ARG A 140 -14.18 8.84 8.92
CA ARG A 140 -15.02 9.58 8.00
C ARG A 140 -14.18 10.22 6.90
N ILE A 141 -14.66 10.16 5.67
CA ILE A 141 -14.03 10.83 4.53
C ILE A 141 -15.14 11.45 3.68
N ASP A 142 -15.02 12.74 3.34
CA ASP A 142 -16.07 13.52 2.68
C ASP A 142 -17.45 13.41 3.37
N GLY A 143 -17.46 13.40 4.71
CA GLY A 143 -18.68 13.23 5.49
C GLY A 143 -19.33 11.84 5.41
N LYS A 144 -18.71 10.86 4.74
CA LYS A 144 -19.20 9.47 4.70
C LYS A 144 -18.56 8.64 5.80
N ASP A 145 -19.33 7.78 6.44
CA ASP A 145 -18.83 6.81 7.41
C ASP A 145 -18.17 5.62 6.70
N MET A 146 -16.88 5.39 6.97
CA MET A 146 -16.09 4.38 6.23
C MET A 146 -16.43 2.94 6.63
N VAL A 147 -16.97 2.71 7.84
CA VAL A 147 -17.44 1.38 8.25
C VAL A 147 -18.66 0.99 7.40
N THR A 148 -19.60 1.93 7.26
CA THR A 148 -20.83 1.76 6.47
C THR A 148 -20.51 1.60 4.99
N GLU A 149 -19.61 2.43 4.44
CA GLU A 149 -19.19 2.33 3.03
C GLU A 149 -18.48 0.99 2.76
N ALA A 150 -17.62 0.53 3.67
CA ALA A 150 -16.90 -0.73 3.53
C ALA A 150 -17.81 -1.98 3.62
N GLU A 151 -18.94 -1.89 4.31
CA GLU A 151 -19.94 -2.96 4.38
C GLU A 151 -20.91 -2.96 3.17
N ALA A 152 -20.92 -1.89 2.37
CA ALA A 152 -21.82 -1.78 1.23
C ALA A 152 -21.52 -2.86 0.17
N PRO A 153 -22.55 -3.50 -0.41
CA PRO A 153 -22.34 -4.53 -1.42
C PRO A 153 -21.63 -3.98 -2.67
N ARG A 154 -20.53 -4.62 -3.08
CA ARG A 154 -19.82 -4.25 -4.31
C ARG A 154 -20.72 -4.52 -5.52
N LYS A 155 -20.86 -3.53 -6.40
CA LYS A 155 -21.56 -3.68 -7.69
C LYS A 155 -20.53 -3.99 -8.77
N LYS A 156 -20.68 -5.14 -9.44
CA LYS A 156 -19.79 -5.56 -10.52
C LYS A 156 -19.67 -4.47 -11.58
N GLY A 157 -18.45 -4.08 -11.93
CA GLY A 157 -18.16 -3.06 -12.94
C GLY A 157 -18.23 -1.61 -12.46
N LYS A 158 -18.52 -1.34 -11.17
CA LYS A 158 -18.41 0.00 -10.60
C LYS A 158 -17.28 0.06 -9.59
N LYS A 159 -16.37 1.03 -9.74
CA LYS A 159 -15.39 1.36 -8.72
C LYS A 159 -16.11 1.95 -7.51
N THR A 160 -15.72 1.48 -6.33
CA THR A 160 -16.12 2.07 -5.05
C THR A 160 -15.26 3.30 -4.76
N PHE A 161 -15.67 4.09 -3.78
CA PHE A 161 -14.85 5.19 -3.29
C PHE A 161 -13.46 4.73 -2.83
N VAL A 162 -13.39 3.58 -2.17
CA VAL A 162 -12.14 2.98 -1.70
C VAL A 162 -11.24 2.55 -2.87
N ASP A 163 -11.83 2.01 -3.94
CA ASP A 163 -11.08 1.64 -5.15
C ASP A 163 -10.40 2.86 -5.77
N GLU A 164 -11.10 4.00 -5.84
CA GLU A 164 -10.55 5.25 -6.39
C GLU A 164 -9.34 5.75 -5.56
N LEU A 165 -9.44 5.70 -4.23
CA LEU A 165 -8.34 6.13 -3.35
C LEU A 165 -7.13 5.19 -3.39
N ILE A 166 -7.37 3.88 -3.46
CA ILE A 166 -6.28 2.91 -3.64
C ILE A 166 -5.63 3.11 -5.02
N ASP A 167 -6.42 3.31 -6.08
CA ASP A 167 -5.90 3.58 -7.42
C ASP A 167 -5.04 4.85 -7.45
N PHE A 168 -5.49 5.91 -6.78
CA PHE A 168 -4.69 7.13 -6.60
C PHE A 168 -3.35 6.83 -5.92
N ALA A 169 -3.36 6.07 -4.82
CA ALA A 169 -2.13 5.65 -4.16
C ALA A 169 -1.20 4.82 -5.06
N VAL A 170 -1.74 3.93 -5.92
CA VAL A 170 -0.95 3.19 -6.93
C VAL A 170 -0.20 4.18 -7.81
N GLN A 171 -0.93 5.14 -8.38
CA GLN A 171 -0.39 6.10 -9.34
C GLN A 171 0.71 6.93 -8.70
N THR A 172 0.47 7.40 -7.48
CA THR A 172 1.45 8.17 -6.71
C THR A 172 2.71 7.35 -6.42
N ALA A 173 2.59 6.08 -6.00
CA ALA A 173 3.74 5.20 -5.80
C ALA A 173 4.56 5.02 -7.08
N VAL A 174 3.90 4.73 -8.21
CA VAL A 174 4.54 4.57 -9.51
C VAL A 174 5.25 5.86 -9.96
N GLN A 175 4.70 7.04 -9.63
CA GLN A 175 5.34 8.30 -9.97
C GLN A 175 6.71 8.49 -9.28
N PHE A 176 6.87 7.91 -8.09
CA PHE A 176 8.13 7.97 -7.33
C PHE A 176 9.11 6.83 -7.66
N LEU A 177 8.70 5.85 -8.46
CA LEU A 177 9.62 4.85 -9.02
C LEU A 177 10.42 5.49 -10.15
N VAL A 178 11.53 6.14 -9.78
CA VAL A 178 12.49 6.72 -10.73
C VAL A 178 13.47 5.61 -11.17
N PRO A 179 13.58 5.32 -12.48
CA PRO A 179 14.57 4.39 -13.03
C PRO A 179 16.00 4.76 -12.65
N VAL A 180 16.89 3.78 -12.63
CA VAL A 180 18.30 4.03 -12.31
C VAL A 180 18.92 4.92 -13.39
N GLY A 181 19.50 6.06 -12.98
CA GLY A 181 20.14 7.01 -13.90
C GLY A 181 19.28 8.20 -14.30
N PHE A 182 18.01 8.27 -13.89
CA PHE A 182 17.16 9.45 -14.07
C PHE A 182 17.18 10.38 -12.84
N GLU A 183 17.24 11.69 -13.07
CA GLU A 183 16.93 12.65 -12.01
C GLU A 183 15.43 12.68 -11.73
N LYS A 184 15.07 12.69 -10.45
CA LYS A 184 13.67 12.69 -9.97
C LYS A 184 12.84 13.82 -10.59
N GLY A 185 13.42 15.01 -10.72
CA GLY A 185 12.74 16.19 -11.28
C GLY A 185 12.46 16.08 -12.78
N GLU A 186 13.25 15.31 -13.53
CA GLU A 186 12.99 15.05 -14.95
C GLU A 186 11.98 13.93 -15.13
N TRP A 187 12.08 12.87 -14.31
CA TRP A 187 11.12 11.77 -14.31
C TRP A 187 9.69 12.22 -14.02
N GLN A 188 9.53 13.14 -13.06
CA GLN A 188 8.20 13.65 -12.68
C GLN A 188 7.52 14.49 -13.77
N LYS A 189 8.28 15.05 -14.72
CA LYS A 189 7.73 15.84 -15.84
C LYS A 189 7.14 14.96 -16.94
N LEU A 190 7.44 13.65 -16.93
CA LEU A 190 6.98 12.71 -17.95
C LEU A 190 5.55 12.25 -17.69
N GLN A 191 4.77 12.10 -18.75
CA GLN A 191 3.46 11.48 -18.75
C GLN A 191 3.55 9.97 -18.48
N ALA A 192 2.44 9.37 -18.03
CA ALA A 192 2.40 7.95 -17.69
C ALA A 192 2.84 7.04 -18.86
N VAL A 193 2.48 7.39 -20.11
CA VAL A 193 2.86 6.63 -21.31
C VAL A 193 4.37 6.72 -21.61
N GLU A 194 4.99 7.87 -21.34
CA GLU A 194 6.42 8.10 -21.55
C GLU A 194 7.24 7.32 -20.52
N ARG A 195 6.81 7.33 -19.26
CA ARG A 195 7.43 6.53 -18.19
C ARG A 195 7.34 5.03 -18.50
N PHE A 196 6.20 4.59 -19.01
CA PHE A 196 6.01 3.20 -19.42
C PHE A 196 6.99 2.79 -20.53
N TYR A 197 7.14 3.63 -21.56
CA TYR A 197 8.10 3.39 -22.64
C TYR A 197 9.55 3.32 -22.13
N LEU A 198 9.96 4.27 -21.27
CA LEU A 198 11.31 4.28 -20.72
C LEU A 198 11.60 3.09 -19.81
N LYS A 199 10.61 2.64 -19.01
CA LYS A 199 10.75 1.40 -18.21
C LYS A 199 10.90 0.16 -19.08
N MET A 200 10.31 0.12 -20.28
CA MET A 200 10.51 -0.99 -21.21
C MET A 200 11.91 -1.02 -21.85
N LEU A 201 12.68 0.06 -21.74
CA LEU A 201 14.04 0.16 -22.26
C LEU A 201 15.10 -0.15 -21.19
N GLU A 202 14.72 -0.35 -19.92
CA GLU A 202 15.66 -0.83 -18.90
C GLU A 202 16.05 -2.28 -19.23
N PRO A 203 17.37 -2.59 -19.26
CA PRO A 203 17.89 -3.92 -19.61
C PRO A 203 17.68 -4.99 -18.54
#